data_AF-A0A5N5NW30-F1
#
_entry.id   AF-A0A5N5NW30-F1
#
_cell.length_a   1.000
_cell.length_b   1.000
_cell.length_c   1.000
_cell.angle_alpha   90.00
_cell.angle_beta   90.00
_cell.angle_gamma   90.00
#
_symmetry.space_group_name_H-M   'P 1'
#
loop_
_entity.id
_entity.type
_entity.pdbx_description
1 polymer ?
#
loop_
_entity_poly.entity_id
_entity_poly.type
_entity_poly.pdbx_seq_one_letter_code
_entity_poly.pdbx_strand_id
1 'polypeptide(L)'
;MLNTAQEMLIVEKEEKKKEKEVTLSERVPPLKLSGLSVQELQDLCRDLHHKIDVIDEERYDFGVKVSKNDKEIQEMTRKIIEMKGKMKRPTLKRVRISAEAMLSVLLGAKHKESIDFKANLKTVKKEEEKVRQFISCLSLRTPG
;
A
#
# COMPACT_ATOMS: atom_id res chain seq x y z
N MET A 1 15.01 8.11 5.36
CA MET A 1 15.54 6.86 4.76
C MET A 1 14.63 6.31 3.66
N LEU A 2 13.33 6.05 3.91
CA LEU A 2 12.44 5.58 2.82
C LEU A 2 12.13 6.66 1.78
N ASN A 3 11.79 7.89 2.21
CA ASN A 3 11.50 9.00 1.28
C ASN A 3 12.71 9.32 0.38
N THR A 4 13.90 9.39 0.98
CA THR A 4 15.16 9.60 0.25
C THR A 4 15.46 8.44 -0.73
N ALA A 5 15.16 7.20 -0.37
CA ALA A 5 15.31 6.05 -1.28
C ALA A 5 14.32 6.10 -2.45
N GLN A 6 13.09 6.55 -2.20
CA GLN A 6 12.08 6.74 -3.23
C GLN A 6 12.48 7.84 -4.21
N GLU A 7 13.02 8.96 -3.71
CA GLU A 7 13.55 10.05 -4.53
C GLU A 7 14.71 9.55 -5.43
N MET A 8 15.68 8.83 -4.86
CA MET A 8 16.78 8.24 -5.65
C MET A 8 16.29 7.28 -6.74
N LEU A 9 15.27 6.47 -6.44
CA LEU A 9 14.67 5.54 -7.42
C LEU A 9 13.98 6.28 -8.58
N ILE A 10 13.39 7.45 -8.32
CA ILE A 10 12.79 8.28 -9.37
C ILE A 10 13.88 8.82 -10.29
N VAL A 11 14.95 9.37 -9.71
CA VAL A 11 16.11 9.89 -10.46
C VAL A 11 16.72 8.78 -11.34
N GLU A 12 17.00 7.61 -10.77
CA GLU A 12 17.57 6.48 -11.51
C GLU A 12 16.67 6.05 -12.69
N LYS A 13 15.34 6.06 -12.50
CA LYS A 13 14.39 5.75 -13.58
C LYS A 13 14.43 6.79 -14.70
N GLU A 14 14.59 8.06 -14.37
CA GLU A 14 14.70 9.13 -15.37
C GLU A 14 16.02 9.05 -16.13
N GLU A 15 17.13 8.78 -15.45
CA GLU A 15 18.43 8.57 -16.07
C GLU A 15 18.42 7.38 -17.03
N LYS A 16 17.86 6.25 -16.62
CA LYS A 16 17.72 5.07 -17.50
C LYS A 16 16.86 5.35 -18.73
N LYS A 17 15.83 6.20 -18.62
CA LYS A 17 15.02 6.61 -19.79
C LYS A 17 15.85 7.45 -20.77
N LYS A 18 16.60 8.43 -20.26
CA LYS A 18 17.49 9.27 -21.08
C LYS A 18 18.56 8.45 -21.76
N GLU A 19 19.22 7.55 -21.03
CA GLU A 19 20.24 6.65 -21.57
C GLU A 19 19.67 5.75 -22.69
N LYS A 20 18.44 5.24 -22.50
CA LYS A 20 17.73 4.48 -23.53
C LYS A 20 17.47 5.32 -24.78
N GLU A 21 17.01 6.55 -24.64
CA GLU A 21 16.76 7.46 -25.77
C GLU A 21 18.07 7.77 -26.54
N VAL A 22 19.16 8.05 -25.83
CA VAL A 22 20.48 8.28 -26.42
C VAL A 22 20.93 7.03 -27.20
N THR A 23 20.91 5.86 -26.55
CA THR A 23 21.31 4.60 -27.18
C THR A 23 20.48 4.27 -28.43
N LEU A 24 19.15 4.52 -28.39
CA LEU A 24 18.27 4.28 -29.53
C LEU A 24 18.52 5.26 -30.68
N SER A 25 18.76 6.53 -30.39
CA SER A 25 19.06 7.53 -31.41
C SER A 25 20.40 7.29 -32.11
N GLU A 26 21.39 6.75 -31.40
CA GLU A 26 22.67 6.32 -31.97
C GLU A 26 22.53 5.06 -32.83
N ARG A 27 21.80 4.03 -32.34
CA ARG A 27 21.66 2.75 -33.05
C ARG A 27 20.67 2.78 -34.21
N VAL A 28 19.60 3.58 -34.08
CA VAL A 28 18.51 3.67 -35.05
C VAL A 28 18.24 5.15 -35.36
N PRO A 29 19.13 5.81 -36.12
CA PRO A 29 18.91 7.19 -36.52
C PRO A 29 17.69 7.30 -37.45
N PRO A 30 17.02 8.46 -37.48
CA PRO A 30 15.89 8.69 -38.38
C PRO A 30 16.26 8.46 -39.85
N LEU A 31 15.42 7.70 -40.57
CA LEU A 31 15.64 7.41 -41.97
C LEU A 31 15.46 8.66 -42.82
N LYS A 32 16.48 9.00 -43.61
CA LYS A 32 16.42 10.06 -44.62
C LYS A 32 16.09 9.40 -45.95
N LEU A 33 14.85 9.54 -46.40
CA LEU A 33 14.37 8.93 -47.65
C LEU A 33 14.32 9.94 -48.82
N SER A 34 14.48 11.22 -48.54
CA SER A 34 14.44 12.29 -49.54
C SER A 34 15.69 12.28 -50.42
N GLY A 35 15.50 12.29 -51.74
CA GLY A 35 16.59 12.44 -52.71
C GLY A 35 17.32 11.14 -53.08
N LEU A 36 16.87 9.99 -52.59
CA LEU A 36 17.39 8.70 -53.04
C LEU A 36 16.73 8.27 -54.36
N SER A 37 17.53 7.65 -55.22
CA SER A 37 17.05 6.95 -56.40
C SER A 37 16.30 5.66 -56.02
N VAL A 38 15.53 5.11 -56.96
CA VAL A 38 14.78 3.85 -56.74
C VAL A 38 15.70 2.70 -56.36
N GLN A 39 16.91 2.65 -56.94
CA GLN A 39 17.86 1.57 -56.68
C GLN A 39 18.47 1.67 -55.27
N GLU A 40 18.88 2.86 -54.85
CA GLU A 40 19.39 3.07 -53.48
C GLU A 40 18.31 2.81 -52.42
N LEU A 41 17.04 3.09 -52.74
CA LEU A 41 15.93 2.75 -51.84
C LEU A 41 15.73 1.24 -51.72
N GLN A 42 15.85 0.49 -52.82
CA GLN A 42 15.79 -0.98 -52.81
C GLN A 42 16.95 -1.60 -52.02
N ASP A 43 18.16 -1.06 -52.18
CA ASP A 43 19.34 -1.48 -51.41
C ASP A 43 19.14 -1.22 -49.90
N LEU A 44 18.67 -0.02 -49.53
CA LEU A 44 18.35 0.31 -48.14
C LEU A 44 17.30 -0.65 -47.55
N CYS A 45 16.25 -0.98 -48.31
CA CYS A 45 15.24 -1.93 -47.85
C CYS A 45 15.85 -3.32 -47.59
N ARG A 46 16.72 -3.82 -48.48
CA ARG A 46 17.41 -5.10 -48.29
C ARG A 46 18.30 -5.10 -47.05
N ASP A 47 19.06 -4.02 -46.86
CA ASP A 47 19.93 -3.86 -45.69
C ASP A 47 19.14 -3.81 -44.38
N LEU A 48 18.03 -3.09 -44.35
CA LEU A 48 17.16 -3.02 -43.17
C LEU A 48 16.53 -4.38 -42.86
N HIS A 49 16.09 -5.13 -43.87
CA HIS A 49 15.57 -6.49 -43.68
C HIS A 49 16.62 -7.41 -43.05
N HIS A 50 17.84 -7.44 -43.59
CA HIS A 50 18.92 -8.24 -43.02
C HIS A 50 19.26 -7.82 -41.57
N LYS A 51 19.27 -6.52 -41.28
CA LYS A 51 19.51 -6.01 -39.91
C LYS A 51 18.42 -6.45 -38.94
N ILE A 52 17.16 -6.48 -39.37
CA ILE A 52 16.05 -6.95 -38.55
C ILE A 52 16.26 -8.40 -38.15
N ASP A 53 16.65 -9.27 -39.10
CA ASP A 53 16.87 -10.70 -38.81
C ASP A 53 17.95 -10.90 -37.73
N VAL A 54 19.08 -10.21 -37.86
CA VAL A 54 20.19 -10.27 -36.88
C VAL A 54 19.75 -9.74 -35.51
N ILE A 55 19.07 -8.58 -35.46
CA ILE A 55 18.62 -7.98 -34.20
C ILE A 55 17.55 -8.85 -33.52
N ASP A 56 16.70 -9.52 -34.29
CA ASP A 56 15.68 -10.42 -33.75
C ASP A 56 16.29 -11.67 -33.11
N GLU A 57 17.36 -12.22 -33.70
CA GLU A 57 18.15 -13.29 -33.10
C GLU A 57 18.80 -12.83 -31.79
N GLU A 58 19.47 -11.67 -31.79
CA GLU A 58 20.07 -11.11 -30.56
C GLU A 58 19.00 -10.87 -29.47
N ARG A 59 17.84 -10.32 -29.86
CA ARG A 59 16.71 -10.09 -28.94
C ARG A 59 16.21 -11.39 -28.34
N TYR A 60 16.14 -12.45 -29.13
CA TYR A 60 15.75 -13.77 -28.65
C TYR A 60 16.75 -14.30 -27.60
N ASP A 61 18.05 -14.22 -27.88
CA ASP A 61 19.10 -14.63 -26.95
C ASP A 61 19.06 -13.86 -25.63
N PHE A 62 18.86 -12.54 -25.69
CA PHE A 62 18.67 -11.73 -24.49
C PHE A 62 17.41 -12.16 -23.72
N GLY A 63 16.29 -12.41 -24.41
CA GLY A 63 15.05 -12.90 -23.81
C GLY A 63 15.23 -14.22 -23.07
N VAL A 64 15.99 -15.16 -23.66
CA VAL A 64 16.31 -16.45 -23.01
C VAL A 64 17.17 -16.24 -21.76
N LYS A 65 18.17 -15.34 -21.80
CA LYS A 65 19.01 -15.01 -20.63
C LYS A 65 18.18 -14.42 -19.49
N VAL A 66 17.29 -13.46 -19.79
CA VAL A 66 16.38 -12.88 -18.79
C VAL A 66 15.46 -13.94 -18.19
N SER A 67 14.87 -14.81 -19.03
CA SER A 67 14.00 -15.89 -18.55
C SER A 67 14.72 -16.88 -17.62
N LYS A 68 16.00 -17.18 -17.89
CA LYS A 68 16.82 -18.01 -16.99
C LYS A 68 17.02 -17.32 -15.64
N ASN A 69 17.40 -16.04 -15.64
CA ASN A 69 17.59 -15.26 -14.42
C ASN A 69 16.28 -15.18 -13.60
N ASP A 70 15.13 -14.99 -14.25
CA ASP A 70 13.83 -14.96 -13.57
C ASP A 70 13.52 -16.29 -12.89
N LYS A 71 13.80 -17.42 -13.56
CA LYS A 71 13.62 -18.76 -12.98
C LYS A 71 14.51 -18.96 -11.75
N GLU A 72 15.77 -18.54 -11.83
CA GLU A 72 16.71 -18.62 -10.70
C GLU A 72 16.25 -17.75 -9.52
N ILE A 73 15.79 -16.52 -9.78
CA ILE A 73 15.23 -15.63 -8.75
C ILE A 73 14.00 -16.26 -8.10
N GLN A 74 13.10 -16.86 -8.89
CA GLN A 74 11.91 -17.55 -8.37
C GLN A 74 12.29 -18.74 -7.50
N GLU A 75 13.27 -19.54 -7.92
CA GLU A 75 13.76 -20.68 -7.16
C GLU A 75 14.40 -20.22 -5.83
N MET A 76 15.26 -19.20 -5.87
CA MET A 76 15.85 -18.61 -4.66
C MET A 76 14.80 -18.04 -3.72
N THR A 77 13.81 -17.32 -4.26
CA THR A 77 12.68 -16.78 -3.47
C THR A 77 11.90 -17.89 -2.79
N ARG A 78 11.64 -19.00 -3.49
CA ARG A 78 10.98 -20.18 -2.92
C ARG A 78 11.81 -20.77 -1.76
N LYS A 79 13.12 -20.94 -1.95
CA LYS A 79 14.04 -21.44 -0.90
C LYS A 79 14.02 -20.53 0.33
N ILE A 80 14.04 -19.21 0.15
CA ILE A 80 13.95 -18.23 1.24
C ILE A 80 12.63 -18.39 2.00
N ILE A 81 11.51 -18.57 1.30
CA ILE A 81 10.19 -18.76 1.93
C ILE A 81 10.16 -20.06 2.74
N GLU A 82 10.67 -21.16 2.18
CA GLU A 82 10.74 -22.45 2.88
C GLU A 82 11.60 -22.36 4.16
N MET A 83 12.77 -21.72 4.06
CA MET A 83 13.66 -21.48 5.20
C MET A 83 12.99 -20.59 6.26
N LYS A 84 12.32 -19.50 5.86
CA LYS A 84 11.56 -18.63 6.77
C LYS A 84 10.38 -19.35 7.41
N GLY A 85 9.74 -20.28 6.69
CA GLY A 85 8.61 -21.10 7.16
C GLY A 85 8.98 -22.02 8.33
N LYS A 86 10.21 -22.57 8.34
CA LYS A 86 10.73 -23.42 9.43
C LYS A 86 11.05 -22.64 10.72
N MET A 87 11.19 -21.32 10.65
CA MET A 87 11.65 -20.45 11.75
C MET A 87 10.64 -19.34 12.16
N LYS A 88 9.34 -19.47 11.86
CA LYS A 88 8.37 -18.57 12.49
C LYS A 88 8.30 -18.89 13.99
N ARG A 89 8.96 -18.07 14.82
CA ARG A 89 8.72 -18.06 16.28
C ARG A 89 7.21 -18.07 16.51
N PRO A 90 6.67 -18.96 17.36
CA PRO A 90 5.25 -18.93 17.73
C PRO A 90 4.87 -17.51 18.11
N THR A 91 3.85 -16.95 17.46
CA THR A 91 3.37 -15.60 17.75
C THR A 91 2.78 -15.61 19.16
N LEU A 92 3.58 -15.16 20.13
CA LEU A 92 3.05 -14.84 21.46
C LEU A 92 1.99 -13.75 21.26
N LYS A 93 0.72 -14.10 21.48
CA LYS A 93 -0.38 -13.15 21.42
C LYS A 93 -0.08 -12.05 22.42
N ARG A 94 0.19 -10.83 21.95
CA ARG A 94 0.29 -9.66 22.83
C ARG A 94 -1.09 -9.40 23.42
N VAL A 95 -1.33 -9.91 24.62
CA VAL A 95 -2.51 -9.57 25.42
C VAL A 95 -2.31 -8.13 25.87
N ARG A 96 -2.89 -7.17 25.15
CA ARG A 96 -2.97 -5.79 25.63
C ARG A 96 -4.03 -5.79 26.72
N ILE A 97 -3.62 -5.52 27.96
CA ILE A 97 -4.58 -5.23 29.03
C ILE A 97 -5.36 -4.00 28.57
N SER A 98 -6.70 -4.11 28.46
CA SER A 98 -7.56 -2.99 28.08
C SER A 98 -7.36 -1.83 29.06
N ALA A 99 -7.49 -0.59 28.58
CA ALA A 99 -7.40 0.59 29.45
C ALA A 99 -8.38 0.49 30.63
N GLU A 100 -9.56 -0.10 30.42
CA GLU A 100 -10.56 -0.36 31.45
C GLU A 100 -10.09 -1.38 32.50
N ALA A 101 -9.41 -2.45 32.07
CA ALA A 101 -8.84 -3.44 32.97
C ALA A 101 -7.66 -2.87 33.78
N MET A 102 -6.83 -2.01 33.17
CA MET A 102 -5.77 -1.28 33.88
C MET A 102 -6.36 -0.28 34.90
N LEU A 103 -7.38 0.48 34.51
CA LEU A 103 -8.03 1.46 35.39
C LEU A 103 -8.73 0.78 36.57
N SER A 104 -9.39 -0.37 36.35
CA SER A 104 -10.00 -1.15 37.41
C SER A 104 -8.99 -1.69 38.42
N VAL A 105 -7.78 -2.04 37.98
CA VAL A 105 -6.70 -2.53 38.86
C VAL A 105 -6.02 -1.37 39.60
N LEU A 106 -5.80 -0.23 38.95
CA LEU A 106 -5.08 0.92 39.52
C LEU A 106 -5.94 1.80 40.44
N LEU A 107 -7.22 1.99 40.10
CA LEU A 107 -8.12 2.89 40.83
C LEU A 107 -9.10 2.13 41.75
N GLY A 108 -9.13 0.80 41.66
CA GLY A 108 -10.02 -0.04 42.45
C GLY A 108 -11.50 0.35 42.29
N ALA A 109 -12.31 0.06 43.32
CA ALA A 109 -13.74 0.33 43.33
C ALA A 109 -14.13 1.82 43.24
N LYS A 110 -13.20 2.77 43.45
CA LYS A 110 -13.49 4.21 43.52
C LYS A 110 -14.10 4.75 42.23
N HIS A 111 -13.67 4.26 41.07
CA HIS A 111 -14.24 4.73 39.80
C HIS A 111 -15.68 4.25 39.63
N LYS A 112 -15.95 2.99 40.01
CA LYS A 112 -17.28 2.37 39.97
C LYS A 112 -18.25 3.05 40.95
N GLU A 113 -17.80 3.28 42.20
CA GLU A 113 -18.59 3.98 43.23
C GLU A 113 -18.93 5.42 42.83
N SER A 114 -18.00 6.15 42.18
CA SER A 114 -18.26 7.52 41.71
C SER A 114 -19.32 7.59 40.60
N ILE A 115 -19.36 6.57 39.73
CA ILE A 115 -20.33 6.46 38.64
C ILE A 115 -21.71 6.10 39.22
N ASP A 116 -21.75 5.13 40.13
CA ASP A 116 -22.97 4.65 40.78
C ASP A 116 -23.62 5.74 41.66
N PHE A 117 -22.81 6.52 42.40
CA PHE A 117 -23.29 7.65 43.19
C PHE A 117 -23.91 8.76 42.31
N LYS A 118 -23.28 9.07 41.17
CA LYS A 118 -23.78 10.06 40.22
C LYS A 118 -25.06 9.58 39.51
N ALA A 119 -25.19 8.28 39.26
CA ALA A 119 -26.41 7.69 38.71
C ALA A 119 -27.59 7.78 39.70
N ASN A 120 -27.35 7.47 40.98
CA ASN A 120 -28.38 7.56 42.03
C ASN A 120 -28.87 9.00 42.27
N LEU A 121 -27.99 10.01 42.23
CA LEU A 121 -28.44 11.41 42.33
C LEU A 121 -29.27 11.87 41.12
N LYS A 122 -29.00 11.30 39.93
CA LYS A 122 -29.81 11.58 38.74
C LYS A 122 -31.19 10.95 38.79
N THR A 123 -31.32 9.73 39.33
CA THR A 123 -32.64 9.08 39.49
C THR A 123 -33.50 9.83 40.50
N VAL A 124 -32.93 10.23 41.64
CA VAL A 124 -33.64 11.00 42.67
C VAL A 124 -34.14 12.34 42.14
N LYS A 125 -33.29 13.11 41.45
CA LYS A 125 -33.74 14.38 40.83
C LYS A 125 -34.85 14.18 39.80
N LYS A 126 -34.80 13.09 39.02
CA LYS A 126 -35.82 12.76 38.03
C LYS A 126 -37.14 12.35 38.69
N GLU A 127 -37.11 11.71 39.85
CA GLU A 127 -38.31 11.40 40.64
C GLU A 127 -38.94 12.65 41.25
N GLU A 128 -38.15 13.56 41.82
CA GLU A 128 -38.65 14.83 42.34
C GLU A 128 -39.31 15.69 41.25
N GLU A 129 -38.71 15.75 40.06
CA GLU A 129 -39.27 16.49 38.91
C GLU A 129 -40.60 15.88 38.44
N LYS A 130 -40.70 14.54 38.40
CA LYS A 130 -41.95 13.84 38.11
C LYS A 130 -43.02 14.07 39.17
N VAL A 131 -42.68 14.08 40.45
CA VAL A 131 -43.62 14.34 41.54
C VAL A 131 -44.15 15.78 41.46
N ARG A 132 -43.28 16.76 41.22
CA ARG A 132 -43.70 18.17 41.01
C ARG A 132 -44.62 18.30 39.80
N GLN A 133 -44.31 17.62 38.70
CA GLN A 133 -45.17 17.59 37.52
C GLN A 133 -46.53 16.94 37.81
N PHE A 134 -46.55 15.87 38.62
CA PHE A 134 -47.78 15.19 39.03
C PHE A 134 -48.65 16.06 39.95
N ILE A 135 -48.06 16.74 40.92
CA ILE A 135 -48.76 17.68 41.82
C ILE A 135 -49.33 18.86 41.03
N SER A 136 -48.57 19.43 40.08
CA SER A 136 -49.04 20.49 39.18
C SER A 136 -50.21 20.02 38.31
N CYS A 137 -50.17 18.77 37.82
CA CYS A 137 -51.31 18.20 37.09
C CYS A 137 -52.55 17.99 37.97
N LEU A 138 -52.39 17.67 39.26
CA LEU A 138 -53.51 17.48 40.19
C LEU A 138 -54.18 18.81 40.59
N SER A 139 -53.40 19.88 40.80
CA SER A 139 -53.95 21.20 41.16
C SER A 139 -54.75 21.85 40.03
N LEU A 140 -54.42 21.54 38.76
CA LEU A 140 -55.19 21.99 37.60
C LEU A 140 -56.45 21.14 37.32
N ARG A 141 -56.68 20.07 38.10
CA ARG A 141 -57.76 19.09 37.88
C ARG A 141 -58.80 18.99 39.00
N THR A 142 -58.78 19.89 39.99
CA THR A 142 -59.83 20.01 41.02
C THR A 142 -60.85 21.09 40.63
N PRO A 143 -62.06 20.72 40.16
CA PRO A 143 -63.18 21.63 39.89
C PRO A 143 -64.00 21.87 41.16
N GLY A 144 -64.37 23.14 41.42
CA GLY A 144 -65.31 23.54 42.47
C GLY A 144 -64.77 24.66 43.34
#